data_AF-A0A821KRN1-F1
#
_entry.id   AF-A0A821KRN1-F1
#
_cell.length_a   1.000
_cell.length_b   1.000
_cell.length_c   1.000
_cell.angle_alpha   90.00
_cell.angle_beta   90.00
_cell.angle_gamma   90.00
#
_symmetry.space_group_name_H-M   'P 1'
#
loop_
_entity.id
_entity.type
_entity.pdbx_description
1 polymer ?
#
loop_
_entity_poly.entity_id
_entity_poly.type
_entity_poly.pdbx_seq_one_letter_code
_entity_poly.pdbx_strand_id
1 'polypeptide(L)'
;MNPLIGSRHDCALTECEFNLCETCLPKNKHEHPLSEYLTPKRTYSLEKLFTSIPYLINPNNDEKVEMKTLWENDVKSIGFNFLVHWCLPCRELSLRLVELYKEIQTTSNGFRLVFISCDRDVESFNKYRAAMPWLAAPLDAGALLKAYFRVSGEFNLNY
;
A
#
# COMPACT_ATOMS: atom_id res chain seq x y z
N MET A 1 -7.84 8.25 -11.80
CA MET A 1 -6.45 8.18 -11.31
C MET A 1 -6.19 6.74 -10.93
N ASN A 2 -5.29 6.06 -11.66
CA ASN A 2 -4.97 4.65 -11.45
C ASN A 2 -3.99 4.52 -10.27
N PRO A 3 -4.21 3.59 -9.32
CA PRO A 3 -3.32 3.42 -8.18
C PRO A 3 -1.90 3.02 -8.66
N LEU A 4 -0.88 3.72 -8.15
CA LEU A 4 0.55 3.39 -8.31
C LEU A 4 0.98 2.22 -7.40
N ILE A 5 0.13 1.21 -7.29
CA ILE A 5 0.52 -0.14 -6.89
C ILE A 5 0.27 -0.94 -8.15
N GLY A 6 1.35 -1.24 -8.88
CA GLY A 6 1.25 -1.95 -10.16
C GLY A 6 0.35 -3.16 -10.00
N SER A 7 -0.79 -3.14 -10.68
CA SER A 7 -1.69 -4.28 -10.73
C SER A 7 -0.88 -5.49 -11.16
N ARG A 8 -0.92 -6.60 -10.41
CA ARG A 8 -0.49 -7.87 -10.99
C ARG A 8 -1.53 -8.23 -12.03
N HIS A 9 -1.15 -8.06 -13.28
CA HIS A 9 -2.02 -8.24 -14.41
C HIS A 9 -2.01 -9.71 -14.84
N ASP A 10 -3.17 -10.25 -15.19
CA ASP A 10 -3.28 -11.59 -15.77
C ASP A 10 -3.56 -11.50 -17.28
N CYS A 11 -3.16 -12.54 -18.00
CA CYS A 11 -3.53 -12.74 -19.40
C CYS A 11 -5.03 -13.00 -19.52
N ALA A 12 -5.72 -12.31 -20.45
CA ALA A 12 -7.15 -12.47 -20.71
C ALA A 12 -7.53 -13.82 -21.36
N LEU A 13 -6.54 -14.62 -21.79
CA LEU A 13 -6.74 -15.98 -22.28
C LEU A 13 -6.77 -16.91 -21.06
N THR A 14 -7.98 -17.32 -20.72
CA THR A 14 -8.34 -18.20 -19.59
C THR A 14 -7.51 -19.48 -19.60
N GLU A 15 -6.62 -19.61 -18.59
CA GLU A 15 -5.90 -20.81 -18.08
C GLU A 15 -4.42 -20.56 -17.70
N CYS A 16 -3.89 -19.34 -17.84
CA CYS A 16 -2.52 -19.05 -17.39
C CYS A 16 -2.44 -18.61 -15.91
N GLU A 17 -1.86 -19.43 -15.03
CA GLU A 17 -1.34 -19.00 -13.72
C GLU A 17 0.04 -18.29 -13.82
N PHE A 18 0.27 -17.51 -14.89
CA PHE A 18 1.58 -16.91 -15.13
C PHE A 18 1.75 -15.56 -14.43
N ASN A 19 2.77 -15.48 -13.56
CA ASN A 19 3.34 -14.21 -13.13
C ASN A 19 4.15 -13.62 -14.29
N LEU A 20 3.56 -12.67 -15.03
CA LEU A 20 4.17 -12.03 -16.21
C LEU A 20 5.57 -11.42 -15.94
N CYS A 21 5.95 -11.19 -14.68
CA CYS A 21 7.25 -10.60 -14.35
C CYS A 21 8.43 -11.58 -14.55
N GLU A 22 8.27 -12.87 -14.25
CA GLU A 22 9.41 -13.82 -14.25
C GLU A 22 9.77 -14.38 -15.63
N THR A 23 8.80 -14.47 -16.55
CA THR A 23 9.01 -15.13 -17.85
C THR A 23 9.06 -14.15 -19.04
N CYS A 24 8.54 -12.92 -18.90
CA CYS A 24 8.49 -11.97 -20.03
C CYS A 24 9.79 -11.18 -20.23
N LEU A 25 10.57 -10.97 -19.17
CA LEU A 25 11.83 -10.22 -19.22
C LEU A 25 12.86 -10.77 -20.25
N PRO A 26 13.02 -12.10 -20.43
CA PRO A 26 14.02 -12.61 -21.37
C PRO A 26 13.58 -12.69 -22.83
N LYS A 27 12.27 -12.60 -23.15
CA LYS A 27 11.80 -12.98 -24.51
C LYS A 27 10.88 -12.00 -25.24
N ASN A 28 10.24 -11.01 -24.61
CA ASN A 28 9.45 -9.93 -25.27
C ASN A 28 8.82 -10.30 -26.65
N LYS A 29 8.10 -11.42 -26.74
CA LYS A 29 7.45 -11.90 -27.97
C LYS A 29 5.94 -11.91 -27.78
N HIS A 30 5.36 -10.73 -27.73
CA HIS A 30 3.92 -10.54 -27.84
C HIS A 30 3.66 -9.34 -28.76
N GLU A 31 2.68 -9.46 -29.65
CA GLU A 31 2.49 -8.58 -30.82
C GLU A 31 1.88 -7.20 -30.50
N HIS A 32 1.68 -6.87 -29.22
CA HIS A 32 1.02 -5.65 -28.75
C HIS A 32 1.62 -5.20 -27.40
N PRO A 33 1.53 -3.93 -26.98
CA PRO A 33 2.03 -3.49 -25.67
C PRO A 33 1.41 -4.29 -24.51
N LEU A 34 2.21 -4.70 -23.52
CA LEU A 34 1.73 -5.45 -22.34
C LEU A 34 0.51 -4.75 -21.73
N SER A 35 0.60 -3.42 -21.59
CA SER A 35 -0.42 -2.52 -21.01
C SER A 35 -1.83 -2.70 -21.56
N GLU A 36 -2.01 -3.22 -22.78
CA GLU A 36 -3.33 -3.42 -23.40
C GLU A 36 -4.05 -4.68 -22.90
N TYR A 37 -3.32 -5.71 -22.48
CA TYR A 37 -3.88 -6.97 -21.96
C TYR A 37 -3.92 -7.05 -20.44
N LEU A 38 -3.36 -6.03 -19.82
CA LEU A 38 -3.14 -5.95 -18.39
C LEU A 38 -4.49 -5.65 -17.68
N THR A 39 -5.36 -6.65 -17.52
CA THR A 39 -6.63 -6.51 -16.76
C THR A 39 -6.40 -6.83 -15.27
N PRO A 40 -6.83 -5.97 -14.32
CA PRO A 40 -6.69 -6.26 -12.91
C PRO A 40 -7.56 -7.46 -12.52
N LYS A 41 -6.96 -8.54 -11.99
CA LYS A 41 -7.65 -9.81 -11.64
C LYS A 41 -8.85 -9.62 -10.69
N ARG A 42 -8.86 -8.57 -9.87
CA ARG A 42 -9.99 -8.14 -9.04
C ARG A 42 -9.94 -6.62 -8.82
N THR A 43 -10.88 -5.90 -9.40
CA THR A 43 -11.20 -4.54 -8.98
C THR A 43 -12.24 -4.65 -7.87
N TYR A 44 -11.84 -4.66 -6.60
CA TYR A 44 -12.81 -4.16 -5.61
C TYR A 44 -12.81 -2.65 -5.80
N SER A 45 -14.00 -2.03 -5.90
CA SER A 45 -14.02 -0.58 -5.94
C SER A 45 -13.39 -0.05 -4.66
N LEU A 46 -12.67 1.06 -4.78
CA LEU A 46 -12.14 1.78 -3.63
C LEU A 46 -13.25 2.04 -2.60
N GLU A 47 -14.50 2.23 -3.05
CA GLU A 47 -15.68 2.40 -2.18
C GLU A 47 -15.93 1.16 -1.31
N LYS A 48 -15.77 -0.05 -1.85
CA LYS A 48 -15.90 -1.30 -1.08
C LYS A 48 -14.78 -1.46 -0.06
N LEU A 49 -13.57 -1.03 -0.40
CA LEU A 49 -12.45 -0.96 0.55
C LEU A 49 -12.77 0.03 1.68
N PHE A 50 -13.29 1.22 1.37
CA PHE A 50 -13.65 2.25 2.37
C PHE A 50 -14.84 1.83 3.23
N THR A 51 -15.78 1.09 2.67
CA THR A 51 -16.89 0.51 3.45
C THR A 51 -16.36 -0.50 4.46
N SER A 52 -15.34 -1.27 4.07
CA SER A 52 -14.72 -2.28 4.93
C SER A 52 -13.76 -1.67 5.96
N ILE A 53 -13.20 -0.50 5.68
CA ILE A 53 -12.24 0.23 6.52
C ILE A 53 -12.73 1.69 6.61
N PRO A 54 -13.69 1.99 7.49
CA PRO A 54 -14.37 3.29 7.50
C PRO A 54 -13.52 4.42 8.09
N TYR A 55 -12.47 4.10 8.85
CA TYR A 55 -11.61 5.08 9.49
C TYR A 55 -10.13 4.69 9.46
N LEU A 56 -9.31 5.72 9.66
CA LEU A 56 -7.88 5.66 9.91
C LEU A 56 -7.59 6.24 11.29
N ILE A 57 -6.39 5.99 11.78
CA ILE A 57 -5.94 6.38 13.12
C ILE A 57 -4.86 7.44 12.95
N ASN A 58 -5.03 8.57 13.63
CA ASN A 58 -4.00 9.58 13.74
C ASN A 58 -2.83 9.05 14.61
N PRO A 59 -1.58 9.15 14.14
CA PRO A 59 -0.43 8.57 14.83
C PRO A 59 -0.16 9.17 16.22
N ASN A 60 -0.62 10.39 16.50
CA ASN A 60 -0.23 11.14 17.69
C ASN A 60 -1.26 11.11 18.84
N ASN A 61 -2.55 10.97 18.52
CA ASN A 61 -3.64 11.16 19.49
C ASN A 61 -4.74 10.08 19.40
N ASP A 62 -4.55 9.06 18.57
CA ASP A 62 -5.49 7.95 18.34
C ASP A 62 -6.87 8.38 17.79
N GLU A 63 -6.97 9.62 17.34
CA GLU A 63 -8.17 10.16 16.72
C GLU A 63 -8.52 9.37 15.46
N LYS A 64 -9.80 9.02 15.34
CA LYS A 64 -10.33 8.32 14.16
C LYS A 64 -10.68 9.35 13.10
N VAL A 65 -10.04 9.22 11.94
CA VAL A 65 -10.26 10.07 10.77
C VAL A 65 -11.03 9.26 9.73
N GLU A 66 -12.11 9.80 9.18
CA GLU A 66 -12.90 9.09 8.17
C GLU A 66 -12.07 8.78 6.91
N MET A 67 -12.15 7.54 6.41
CA MET A 67 -11.34 7.06 5.28
C MET A 67 -11.59 7.88 4.00
N LYS A 68 -12.81 8.39 3.80
CA LYS A 68 -13.17 9.22 2.64
C LYS A 68 -12.34 10.51 2.54
N THR A 69 -11.87 11.03 3.68
CA THR A 69 -11.12 12.29 3.74
C THR A 69 -9.73 12.19 3.11
N LEU A 70 -9.22 10.97 2.89
CA LEU A 70 -7.96 10.73 2.19
C LEU A 70 -7.94 11.32 0.78
N TRP A 71 -9.09 11.41 0.12
CA TRP A 71 -9.24 11.76 -1.29
C TRP A 71 -9.81 13.18 -1.47
N GLU A 72 -10.03 13.89 -0.37
CA GLU A 72 -10.49 15.27 -0.34
C GLU A 72 -9.30 16.24 -0.42
N ASN A 73 -9.57 17.54 -0.59
CA ASN A 73 -8.56 18.61 -0.57
C ASN A 73 -7.46 18.45 -1.62
N ASP A 74 -7.85 18.22 -2.88
CA ASP A 74 -6.96 18.14 -4.05
C ASP A 74 -5.91 17.02 -4.01
N VAL A 75 -6.17 15.97 -3.23
CA VAL A 75 -5.29 14.79 -3.21
C VAL A 75 -5.37 14.08 -4.55
N LYS A 76 -4.21 13.94 -5.19
CA LYS A 76 -4.04 13.29 -6.49
C LYS A 76 -3.56 11.84 -6.36
N SER A 77 -2.91 11.51 -5.25
CA SER A 77 -2.31 10.19 -5.08
C SER A 77 -2.22 9.80 -3.60
N ILE A 78 -2.49 8.52 -3.33
CA ILE A 78 -2.36 7.93 -2.00
C ILE A 78 -1.44 6.73 -2.13
N GLY A 79 -0.38 6.71 -1.32
CA GLY A 79 0.49 5.56 -1.16
C GLY A 79 0.09 4.76 0.08
N PHE A 80 0.03 3.44 -0.06
CA PHE A 80 -0.16 2.52 1.05
C PHE A 80 1.17 1.87 1.39
N ASN A 81 1.66 2.14 2.60
CA ASN A 81 2.98 1.72 3.05
C ASN A 81 2.87 0.53 4.00
N PHE A 82 3.26 -0.66 3.52
CA PHE A 82 3.25 -1.91 4.27
C PHE A 82 4.59 -2.12 4.95
N LEU A 83 4.64 -1.96 6.27
CA LEU A 83 5.88 -2.14 7.04
C LEU A 83 5.66 -2.93 8.32
N VAL A 84 6.75 -3.49 8.84
CA VAL A 84 6.82 -4.08 10.19
C VAL A 84 7.87 -3.33 11.01
N HIS A 85 7.63 -3.22 12.31
CA HIS A 85 8.52 -2.54 13.26
C HIS A 85 9.86 -3.28 13.45
N TRP A 86 9.83 -4.62 13.43
CA TRP A 86 11.00 -5.46 13.70
C TRP A 86 11.96 -5.63 12.51
N CYS A 87 11.61 -5.08 11.35
CA CYS A 87 12.47 -5.12 10.15
C CYS A 87 13.49 -3.97 10.18
N LEU A 88 14.76 -4.31 10.38
CA LEU A 88 15.87 -3.36 10.44
C LEU A 88 15.97 -2.44 9.18
N PRO A 89 16.00 -2.98 7.95
CA PRO A 89 15.99 -2.14 6.74
C PRO A 89 14.76 -1.24 6.62
N CYS A 90 13.61 -1.71 7.11
CA CYS A 90 12.36 -0.96 7.04
C CYS A 90 12.39 0.29 7.93
N ARG A 91 13.11 0.25 9.07
CA ARG A 91 13.26 1.40 9.95
C ARG A 91 14.11 2.50 9.30
N GLU A 92 15.21 2.13 8.64
CA GLU A 92 16.03 3.11 7.92
C GLU A 92 15.27 3.75 6.75
N LEU A 93 14.55 2.93 5.98
CA LEU A 93 13.68 3.41 4.90
C LEU A 93 12.63 4.40 5.43
N SER A 94 12.05 4.10 6.59
CA SER A 94 11.00 4.94 7.18
C SER A 94 11.53 6.32 7.55
N LEU A 95 12.75 6.43 8.08
CA LEU A 95 13.35 7.73 8.40
C LEU A 95 13.47 8.62 7.15
N ARG A 96 14.02 8.06 6.06
CA ARG A 96 14.13 8.79 4.79
C ARG A 96 12.76 9.14 4.20
N LEU A 97 11.79 8.24 4.34
CA LEU A 97 10.43 8.47 3.86
C LEU A 97 9.71 9.56 4.66
N VAL A 98 9.96 9.66 5.98
CA VAL A 98 9.42 10.74 6.82
C VAL A 98 9.96 12.09 6.37
N GLU A 99 11.26 12.19 6.09
CA GLU A 99 11.89 13.42 5.57
C GLU A 99 11.29 13.82 4.23
N LEU A 100 11.29 12.91 3.26
CA LEU A 100 10.71 13.14 1.94
C LEU A 100 9.23 13.52 2.00
N TYR A 101 8.44 12.84 2.85
CA TYR A 101 7.03 13.15 2.99
C TYR A 101 6.82 14.57 3.53
N LYS A 102 7.58 14.98 4.54
CA LYS A 102 7.50 16.35 5.07
C LYS A 102 7.81 17.39 3.98
N GLU A 103 8.84 17.16 3.18
CA GLU A 103 9.18 18.04 2.06
C GLU A 103 8.05 18.13 1.02
N ILE A 104 7.47 16.99 0.63
CA ILE A 104 6.33 16.96 -0.29
C ILE A 104 5.16 17.75 0.28
N GLN A 105 4.83 17.57 1.56
CA GLN A 105 3.72 18.28 2.22
C GLN A 105 3.94 19.81 2.30
N THR A 106 5.18 20.31 2.20
CA THR A 106 5.42 21.77 2.13
C THR A 106 5.09 22.37 0.76
N THR A 107 5.14 21.57 -0.30
CA THR A 107 4.97 22.02 -1.69
C THR A 107 3.61 21.64 -2.29
N SER A 108 2.99 20.57 -1.78
CA SER A 108 1.75 20.03 -2.33
C SER A 108 1.00 19.18 -1.30
N ASN A 109 -0.32 19.38 -1.23
CA ASN A 109 -1.23 18.46 -0.52
C ASN A 109 -1.71 17.29 -1.40
N GLY A 110 -1.17 17.19 -2.62
CA GLY A 110 -1.59 16.22 -3.63
C GLY A 110 -1.21 14.77 -3.33
N PHE A 111 -0.36 14.51 -2.34
CA PHE A 111 0.10 13.17 -2.00
C PHE A 111 -0.18 12.86 -0.52
N ARG A 112 -0.72 11.66 -0.24
CA ARG A 112 -0.87 11.17 1.13
C ARG A 112 -0.28 9.77 1.26
N LEU A 113 0.24 9.48 2.45
CA LEU A 113 0.64 8.14 2.82
C LEU A 113 -0.33 7.58 3.86
N VAL A 114 -0.51 6.26 3.83
CA VAL A 114 -1.23 5.51 4.86
C VAL A 114 -0.34 4.36 5.31
N PHE A 115 -0.06 4.28 6.60
CA PHE A 115 0.66 3.17 7.18
C PHE A 115 -0.27 1.97 7.33
N ILE A 116 0.18 0.81 6.83
CA ILE A 116 -0.46 -0.48 7.03
C ILE A 116 0.53 -1.35 7.77
N SER A 117 0.24 -1.62 9.04
CA SER A 117 1.10 -2.48 9.84
C SER A 117 0.97 -3.94 9.42
N CYS A 118 2.13 -4.55 9.29
CA CYS A 118 2.30 -5.99 9.13
C CYS A 118 2.69 -6.66 10.46
N ASP A 119 2.77 -5.89 11.55
CA ASP A 119 3.05 -6.40 12.90
C ASP A 119 1.90 -7.27 13.41
N ARG A 120 2.16 -8.08 14.43
CA ARG A 120 1.18 -9.02 15.00
C ARG A 120 0.58 -8.54 16.32
N ASP A 121 1.20 -7.54 16.94
CA ASP A 121 0.85 -7.03 18.26
C ASP A 121 0.62 -5.52 18.24
N VAL A 122 -0.26 -5.08 19.14
CA VAL A 122 -0.70 -3.68 19.26
C VAL A 122 0.44 -2.77 19.75
N GLU A 123 1.37 -3.30 20.55
CA GLU A 123 2.48 -2.52 21.10
C GLU A 123 3.44 -2.07 19.99
N SER A 124 3.90 -3.00 19.15
CA SER A 124 4.76 -2.73 18.01
C SER A 124 4.07 -1.80 17.00
N PHE A 125 2.78 -2.03 16.75
CA PHE A 125 1.96 -1.15 15.92
C PHE A 125 1.96 0.29 16.43
N ASN A 126 1.64 0.48 17.71
CA ASN A 126 1.55 1.80 18.33
C ASN A 126 2.89 2.51 18.37
N LYS A 127 3.95 1.79 18.73
CA LYS A 127 5.30 2.34 18.79
C LYS A 127 5.77 2.82 17.43
N TYR A 128 5.49 2.07 16.37
CA TYR A 128 6.00 2.38 15.05
C TYR A 128 5.19 3.47 14.34
N ARG A 129 3.85 3.44 14.46
CA ARG A 129 3.02 4.50 13.87
C ARG A 129 3.29 5.87 14.48
N ALA A 130 3.62 5.94 15.77
CA ALA A 130 3.93 7.20 16.46
C ALA A 130 5.18 7.90 15.90
N ALA A 131 6.05 7.19 15.17
CA ALA A 131 7.21 7.76 14.50
C ALA A 131 6.90 8.34 13.10
N MET A 132 5.66 8.17 12.61
CA MET A 132 5.26 8.55 11.25
C MET A 132 4.33 9.78 11.27
N PRO A 133 4.46 10.71 10.31
CA PRO A 133 3.63 11.92 10.24
C PRO A 133 2.28 11.68 9.53
N TRP A 134 2.04 10.48 9.01
CA TRP A 134 0.85 10.14 8.22
C TRP A 134 -0.10 9.19 8.99
N LEU A 135 -1.32 9.05 8.50
CA LEU A 135 -2.37 8.23 9.12
C LEU A 135 -2.06 6.73 9.05
N ALA A 136 -2.57 5.95 9.98
CA ALA A 136 -2.45 4.50 10.00
C ALA A 136 -3.80 3.81 9.80
N ALA A 137 -3.82 2.70 9.05
CA ALA A 137 -4.95 1.79 9.06
C ALA A 137 -5.02 1.06 10.41
N PRO A 138 -6.22 0.74 10.91
CA PRO A 138 -6.39 -0.14 12.06
C PRO A 138 -5.63 -1.46 11.89
N LEU A 139 -5.04 -1.99 12.98
CA LEU A 139 -4.20 -3.20 12.92
C LEU A 139 -4.96 -4.42 12.38
N ASP A 140 -6.23 -4.56 12.75
CA ASP A 140 -7.15 -5.60 12.28
C ASP A 140 -7.48 -5.49 10.78
N ALA A 141 -7.44 -4.29 10.21
CA ALA A 141 -7.59 -4.08 8.77
C ALA A 141 -6.36 -4.56 7.97
N GLY A 142 -5.22 -4.80 8.61
CA GLY A 142 -3.99 -5.21 7.96
C GLY A 142 -4.12 -6.51 7.15
N ALA A 143 -4.84 -7.51 7.65
CA ALA A 143 -5.06 -8.78 6.93
C ALA A 143 -5.86 -8.57 5.64
N LEU A 144 -6.95 -7.81 5.72
CA LEU A 144 -7.79 -7.45 4.58
C LEU A 144 -7.00 -6.67 3.53
N LEU A 145 -6.23 -5.66 3.96
CA LEU A 145 -5.42 -4.83 3.07
C LEU A 145 -4.30 -5.62 2.39
N LYS A 146 -3.59 -6.48 3.12
CA LYS A 146 -2.58 -7.37 2.54
C LYS A 146 -3.18 -8.29 1.49
N ALA A 147 -4.35 -8.87 1.76
CA ALA A 147 -5.07 -9.71 0.80
C ALA A 147 -5.52 -8.90 -0.43
N TYR A 148 -6.07 -7.70 -0.21
CA TYR A 148 -6.54 -6.81 -1.26
C TYR A 148 -5.41 -6.39 -2.21
N PHE A 149 -4.28 -5.94 -1.65
CA PHE A 149 -3.11 -5.50 -2.41
C PHE A 149 -2.18 -6.66 -2.82
N ARG A 150 -2.53 -7.91 -2.49
CA ARG A 150 -1.74 -9.13 -2.77
C ARG A 150 -0.28 -8.97 -2.32
N VAL A 151 -0.10 -8.36 -1.14
CA VAL A 151 1.19 -8.22 -0.48
C VAL A 151 1.53 -9.58 0.12
N SER A 152 2.39 -10.30 -0.59
CA SER A 152 2.97 -11.58 -0.19
C SER A 152 4.46 -11.36 0.04
N GLY A 153 4.93 -11.70 1.23
CA GLY A 153 6.35 -11.71 1.54
C GLY A 153 6.62 -12.65 2.70
N GLU A 154 7.57 -13.55 2.51
CA GLU A 154 8.29 -14.14 3.63
C GLU A 154 9.20 -13.03 4.14
N PHE A 155 8.78 -12.35 5.20
CA PHE A 155 9.73 -11.57 5.98
C PHE A 155 10.67 -12.59 6.62
N ASN A 156 11.75 -12.97 5.92
CA ASN A 156 12.71 -13.97 6.39
C ASN A 156 13.22 -13.54 7.76
N LEU A 157 12.73 -14.22 8.79
CA LEU A 157 12.96 -13.99 10.22
C LEU A 157 14.32 -14.57 10.66
N ASN A 158 15.39 -14.29 9.90
CA ASN A 158 16.73 -14.74 10.27
C ASN A 158 17.57 -13.54 10.71
N TYR A 159 17.38 -13.14 11.96
CA TYR A 159 18.38 -12.42 12.75
C TYR A 159 18.45 -13.04 14.14
#